data_AF-A0A7J8YPV1-F1
#
_entry.id   AF-A0A7J8YPV1-F1
#
_cell.length_a   1.000
_cell.length_b   1.000
_cell.length_c   1.000
_cell.angle_alpha   90.00
_cell.angle_beta   90.00
_cell.angle_gamma   90.00
#
_symmetry.space_group_name_H-M   'P 1'
#
loop_
_entity.id
_entity.type
_entity.pdbx_description
1 polymer ?
#
loop_
_entity_poly.entity_id
_entity_poly.type
_entity_poly.pdbx_seq_one_letter_code
_entity_poly.pdbx_strand_id
1 'polypeptide(L)'
;MGWRVGRGIGISVWDDHWIPGKDTDGWNHRNNSEVKLVFDLIDATNNMWKTDLVKSTFPADIAQRILQIPLAENPGDNFQLPSKIIIIVWRASWNYMPTLANLRSKRVADGTVCPRCRSGEEDVSYVFRFCPAAMEIWQMLDLSWVNNSMIQSFWDWLTWIFKRSTYKQC
;
A
#
# COMPACT_ATOMS: atom_id res chain seq x y z
N MET A 1 -3.23 -13.45 -1.66
CA MET A 1 -2.86 -12.93 -2.99
C MET A 1 -1.80 -11.86 -2.79
N GLY A 2 -0.71 -11.88 -3.57
CA GLY A 2 0.43 -10.97 -3.41
C GLY A 2 0.22 -9.62 -4.10
N TRP A 3 0.94 -8.60 -3.64
CA TRP A 3 0.92 -7.25 -4.22
C TRP A 3 1.42 -7.24 -5.65
N ARG A 4 0.78 -6.44 -6.51
CA ARG A 4 1.20 -6.21 -7.88
C ARG A 4 1.33 -4.71 -8.11
N VAL A 5 2.41 -4.28 -8.77
CA VAL A 5 2.47 -2.92 -9.30
C VAL A 5 1.59 -2.90 -10.54
N GLY A 6 0.63 -1.98 -10.57
CA GLY A 6 -0.20 -1.73 -11.76
C GLY A 6 0.63 -1.11 -12.88
N ARG A 7 0.11 -0.08 -13.55
CA ARG A 7 0.91 0.64 -14.55
C ARG A 7 2.02 1.51 -13.95
N GLY A 8 2.09 1.65 -12.62
CA GLY A 8 3.03 2.57 -11.96
C GLY A 8 2.72 4.05 -12.21
N ILE A 9 1.56 4.37 -12.80
CA ILE A 9 1.11 5.74 -13.06
C ILE A 9 0.85 6.42 -11.72
N GLY A 10 1.59 7.50 -11.48
CA GLY A 10 1.48 8.31 -10.27
C GLY A 10 2.32 7.84 -9.10
N ILE A 11 3.01 6.68 -9.16
CA ILE A 11 3.92 6.26 -8.09
C ILE A 11 5.27 6.91 -8.34
N SER A 12 5.69 7.82 -7.47
CA SER A 12 7.01 8.46 -7.57
C SER A 12 8.09 7.42 -7.31
N VAL A 13 9.09 7.34 -8.19
CA VAL A 13 10.21 6.42 -7.98
C VAL A 13 10.96 6.76 -6.69
N TRP A 14 11.05 8.05 -6.38
CA TRP A 14 11.96 8.59 -5.37
C TRP A 14 11.24 8.97 -4.07
N ASP A 15 9.98 9.41 -4.16
CA ASP A 15 9.25 9.93 -2.99
C ASP A 15 8.32 8.89 -2.34
N ASP A 16 7.89 7.89 -3.11
CA ASP A 16 6.97 6.87 -2.63
C ASP A 16 7.72 5.64 -2.11
N HIS A 17 7.24 5.07 -1.00
CA HIS A 17 7.84 3.87 -0.39
C HIS A 17 7.26 2.58 -0.99
N TRP A 18 7.48 2.38 -2.29
CA TRP A 18 6.90 1.27 -3.06
C TRP A 18 7.81 0.03 -3.17
N ILE A 19 9.06 0.10 -2.68
CA ILE A 19 10.02 -1.01 -2.73
C ILE A 19 9.99 -1.78 -1.39
N PRO A 20 9.71 -3.10 -1.38
CA PRO A 20 9.59 -3.86 -0.15
C PRO A 20 10.88 -3.97 0.67
N GLY A 21 10.77 -3.69 1.98
CA GLY A 21 11.83 -3.95 2.97
C GLY A 21 12.98 -2.94 2.97
N LYS A 22 12.77 -1.75 2.42
CA LYS A 22 13.75 -0.66 2.42
C LYS A 22 13.06 0.66 2.71
N ASP A 23 13.51 1.37 3.73
CA ASP A 23 13.12 2.76 3.93
C ASP A 23 13.89 3.62 2.90
N THR A 24 13.21 4.58 2.28
CA THR A 24 13.79 5.44 1.24
C THR A 24 14.80 6.45 1.79
N ASP A 25 14.99 6.47 3.12
CA ASP A 25 15.95 7.31 3.81
C ASP A 25 17.38 7.01 3.31
N GLY A 26 17.99 8.00 2.67
CA GLY A 26 19.38 7.95 2.20
C GLY A 26 19.58 7.71 0.71
N TRP A 27 18.51 7.77 -0.10
CA TRP A 27 18.70 7.89 -1.54
C TRP A 27 19.22 9.29 -1.84
N ASN A 28 20.54 9.43 -2.03
CA ASN A 28 21.10 10.62 -2.65
C ASN A 28 20.31 10.83 -3.93
N HIS A 29 19.53 11.91 -4.00
CA HIS A 29 18.79 12.35 -5.18
C HIS A 29 19.80 12.66 -6.29
N ARG A 30 20.40 11.61 -6.88
CA ARG A 30 21.25 11.74 -8.04
C ARG A 30 20.32 12.25 -9.13
N ASN A 31 20.71 13.42 -9.66
CA ASN A 31 20.07 14.21 -10.71
C ASN A 31 19.83 13.44 -12.02
N ASN A 32 19.13 12.29 -11.99
CA ASN A 32 18.71 11.60 -13.18
C ASN A 32 17.28 12.04 -13.48
N SER A 33 17.16 13.15 -14.20
CA SER A 33 15.90 13.86 -14.46
C SER A 33 14.90 13.09 -15.33
N GLU A 34 15.29 11.94 -15.88
CA GLU A 34 14.51 11.21 -16.89
C GLU A 34 13.52 10.21 -16.29
N VAL A 35 13.84 9.58 -15.14
CA VAL A 35 12.96 8.61 -14.49
C VAL A 35 12.30 9.26 -13.28
N LYS A 36 10.98 9.49 -13.35
CA LYS A 36 10.22 10.13 -12.27
C LYS A 36 9.19 9.20 -11.67
N LEU A 37 8.53 8.41 -12.50
CA LEU A 37 7.44 7.52 -12.10
C LEU A 37 7.81 6.07 -12.31
N VAL A 38 7.22 5.18 -11.51
CA VAL A 38 7.39 3.73 -11.70
C VAL A 38 6.90 3.30 -13.09
N PHE A 39 5.94 4.04 -13.65
CA PHE A 39 5.54 3.93 -15.05
C PHE A 39 6.72 4.01 -16.03
N ASP A 40 7.71 4.87 -15.79
CA ASP A 40 8.86 5.05 -16.69
C ASP A 40 9.74 3.80 -16.73
N LEU A 41 9.73 3.01 -15.65
CA LEU A 41 10.46 1.76 -15.48
C LEU A 41 9.74 0.53 -16.05
N ILE A 42 8.48 0.68 -16.48
CA ILE A 42 7.65 -0.41 -16.99
C ILE A 42 7.48 -0.28 -18.49
N ASP A 43 7.65 -1.39 -19.21
CA ASP A 43 7.19 -1.52 -20.58
C ASP A 43 5.72 -1.95 -20.55
N ALA A 44 4.83 -0.98 -20.77
CA ALA A 44 3.39 -1.22 -20.76
C ALA A 44 2.90 -2.13 -21.90
N THR A 45 3.67 -2.27 -22.98
CA THR A 45 3.32 -3.13 -24.12
C THR A 45 3.49 -4.60 -23.77
N ASN A 46 4.63 -4.92 -23.13
CA ASN A 46 4.99 -6.28 -22.78
C ASN A 46 4.61 -6.64 -21.33
N ASN A 47 4.12 -5.67 -20.56
CA ASN A 47 3.84 -5.79 -19.13
C ASN A 47 5.04 -6.34 -18.36
N MET A 48 6.22 -5.79 -18.63
CA MET A 48 7.49 -6.19 -18.01
C MET A 48 8.26 -4.98 -17.50
N TRP A 49 9.12 -5.20 -16.50
CA TRP A 49 10.10 -4.21 -16.11
C TRP A 49 11.11 -3.99 -17.25
N LYS A 50 11.45 -2.72 -17.52
CA LYS A 50 12.58 -2.34 -18.36
C LYS A 50 13.87 -2.68 -17.62
N THR A 51 14.27 -3.94 -17.70
CA THR A 51 15.28 -4.55 -16.82
C THR A 51 16.60 -3.80 -16.84
N ASP A 52 17.05 -3.38 -18.02
CA ASP A 52 18.31 -2.63 -18.17
C ASP A 52 18.23 -1.25 -17.53
N LEU A 53 17.08 -0.56 -17.69
CA LEU A 53 16.83 0.74 -17.07
C LEU A 53 16.76 0.63 -15.54
N VAL A 54 16.12 -0.41 -15.01
CA VAL A 54 16.08 -0.68 -13.57
C VAL A 54 17.50 -0.93 -13.04
N LYS A 55 18.27 -1.82 -13.68
CA LYS A 55 19.63 -2.14 -13.22
C LYS A 55 20.61 -0.96 -13.34
N SER A 56 20.40 -0.04 -14.28
CA SER A 56 21.22 1.16 -14.41
C SER A 56 20.81 2.29 -13.45
N THR A 57 19.52 2.34 -13.07
CA THR A 57 18.97 3.38 -12.19
C THR A 57 19.20 3.09 -10.71
N PHE A 58 19.16 1.82 -10.29
CA PHE A 58 19.20 1.43 -8.88
C PHE A 58 20.42 0.55 -8.54
N PRO A 59 20.89 0.58 -7.29
CA PRO A 59 21.85 -0.42 -6.78
C PRO A 59 21.36 -1.85 -7.00
N ALA A 60 22.29 -2.80 -7.18
CA ALA A 60 21.97 -4.17 -7.58
C ALA A 60 20.98 -4.88 -6.64
N ASP A 61 21.08 -4.66 -5.33
CA ASP A 61 20.17 -5.21 -4.32
C ASP A 61 18.74 -4.66 -4.45
N ILE A 62 18.61 -3.38 -4.76
CA ILE A 62 17.33 -2.69 -4.98
C ILE A 62 16.73 -3.10 -6.32
N ALA A 63 17.54 -3.10 -7.39
CA ALA A 63 17.13 -3.51 -8.71
C ALA A 63 16.58 -4.95 -8.69
N GLN A 64 17.25 -5.86 -7.98
CA GLN A 64 16.78 -7.22 -7.83
C GLN A 64 15.40 -7.28 -7.16
N ARG A 65 15.18 -6.50 -6.09
CA ARG A 65 13.88 -6.43 -5.42
C ARG A 65 12.79 -5.90 -6.35
N ILE A 66 13.06 -4.83 -7.10
CA ILE A 66 12.12 -4.25 -8.06
C ILE A 66 11.69 -5.30 -9.09
N LEU A 67 12.65 -6.04 -9.65
CA LEU A 67 12.39 -7.06 -10.66
C LEU A 67 11.59 -8.27 -10.11
N GLN A 68 11.54 -8.47 -8.79
CA GLN A 68 10.70 -9.50 -8.16
C GLN A 68 9.27 -9.01 -7.86
N ILE A 69 8.99 -7.72 -8.01
CA ILE A 69 7.64 -7.20 -7.83
C ILE A 69 6.80 -7.61 -9.05
N PRO A 70 5.73 -8.40 -8.88
CA PRO A 70 4.91 -8.81 -10.00
C PRO A 70 4.11 -7.61 -10.54
N LEU A 71 3.94 -7.54 -11.86
CA LEU A 71 3.11 -6.54 -12.51
C LEU A 71 1.64 -7.04 -12.60
N ALA A 72 0.68 -6.13 -12.67
CA ALA A 72 -0.72 -6.47 -12.84
C ALA A 72 -0.98 -7.00 -14.26
N GLU A 73 -1.54 -8.20 -14.38
CA GLU A 73 -1.77 -8.87 -15.68
C GLU A 73 -2.90 -8.20 -16.49
N ASN A 74 -3.90 -7.61 -15.82
CA ASN A 74 -5.06 -7.00 -16.48
C ASN A 74 -5.10 -5.48 -16.28
N PRO A 75 -5.30 -4.69 -17.35
CA PRO A 75 -5.57 -3.25 -17.27
C PRO A 75 -6.76 -2.86 -16.38
N GLY A 76 -7.72 -3.78 -16.17
CA GLY A 76 -8.93 -3.60 -15.37
C GLY A 76 -8.79 -3.88 -13.87
N ASP A 77 -7.70 -4.52 -13.44
CA ASP A 77 -7.38 -4.70 -12.01
C ASP A 77 -6.71 -3.45 -11.41
N ASN A 78 -6.54 -2.42 -12.24
CA ASN A 78 -5.90 -1.17 -11.87
C ASN A 78 -6.94 -0.29 -11.14
N PHE A 79 -7.02 -0.43 -9.82
CA PHE A 79 -7.69 0.56 -8.99
C PHE A 79 -7.00 1.90 -9.24
N GLN A 80 -7.67 2.84 -9.91
CA GLN A 80 -7.16 4.20 -10.14
C GLN A 80 -7.20 5.01 -8.84
N LEU A 81 -6.48 4.54 -7.82
CA LEU A 81 -6.31 5.25 -6.57
C LEU A 81 -5.03 6.08 -6.66
N PRO A 82 -5.00 7.25 -6.01
CA PRO A 82 -3.75 7.92 -5.72
C PRO A 82 -2.72 6.95 -5.12
N SER A 83 -1.47 7.05 -5.55
CA SER A 83 -0.37 6.14 -5.18
C SER A 83 -0.21 5.96 -3.68
N LYS A 84 -0.41 7.03 -2.90
CA LYS A 84 -0.38 6.98 -1.44
C LYS A 84 -1.40 5.98 -0.88
N ILE A 85 -2.59 5.93 -1.46
CA ILE A 85 -3.63 4.97 -1.06
C ILE A 85 -3.21 3.56 -1.48
N ILE A 86 -2.67 3.37 -2.69
CA ILE A 86 -2.19 2.07 -3.16
C ILE A 86 -1.10 1.51 -2.23
N ILE A 87 -0.15 2.35 -1.81
CA ILE A 87 0.95 1.95 -0.91
C ILE A 87 0.42 1.60 0.48
N ILE A 88 -0.53 2.38 1.02
CA ILE A 88 -1.17 2.08 2.30
C ILE A 88 -1.92 0.76 2.23
N VAL A 89 -2.70 0.54 1.16
CA VAL A 89 -3.41 -0.73 0.92
C VAL A 89 -2.42 -1.89 0.88
N TRP A 90 -1.32 -1.74 0.14
CA TRP A 90 -0.27 -2.74 0.09
C TRP A 90 0.32 -3.05 1.47
N ARG A 91 0.80 -2.03 2.18
CA ARG A 91 1.39 -2.19 3.51
C ARG A 91 0.41 -2.87 4.46
N ALA A 92 -0.86 -2.50 4.40
CA ALA A 92 -1.91 -3.07 5.22
C ALA A 92 -2.18 -4.56 4.87
N SER A 93 -2.21 -4.90 3.58
CA SER A 93 -2.48 -6.26 3.09
C SER A 93 -1.45 -7.30 3.52
N TRP A 94 -0.22 -6.85 3.73
CA TRP A 94 0.89 -7.69 4.19
C TRP A 94 1.22 -7.51 5.67
N ASN A 95 0.36 -6.80 6.41
CA ASN A 95 0.58 -6.48 7.81
C ASN A 95 1.96 -5.81 8.07
N TYR A 96 2.39 -4.95 7.14
CA TYR A 96 3.59 -4.12 7.23
C TYR A 96 3.30 -2.69 7.71
N MET A 97 2.04 -2.35 7.99
CA MET A 97 1.71 -1.09 8.66
C MET A 97 2.38 -1.07 10.05
N PRO A 98 2.94 0.07 10.49
CA PRO A 98 3.62 0.19 11.78
C PRO A 98 2.62 0.28 12.95
N THR A 99 1.69 -0.68 13.04
CA THR A 99 0.76 -0.78 14.17
C THR A 99 1.48 -1.33 15.39
N LEU A 100 1.00 -1.02 16.60
CA LEU A 100 1.66 -1.51 17.83
C LEU A 100 1.70 -3.04 17.93
N ALA A 101 0.69 -3.75 17.40
CA ALA A 101 0.74 -5.21 17.29
C ALA A 101 1.97 -5.69 16.46
N ASN A 102 2.27 -5.01 15.35
CA ASN A 102 3.41 -5.33 14.49
C ASN A 102 4.74 -4.85 15.04
N LEU A 103 4.75 -3.73 15.76
CA LEU A 103 5.96 -3.24 16.43
C LEU A 103 6.33 -4.12 17.62
N ARG A 104 5.35 -4.66 18.35
CA ARG A 104 5.58 -5.63 19.43
C ARG A 104 6.14 -6.94 18.92
N SER A 105 5.64 -7.48 17.81
CA SER A 105 6.20 -8.70 17.21
C SER A 105 7.66 -8.52 16.78
N LYS A 106 8.06 -7.28 16.44
CA LYS A 106 9.44 -6.87 16.15
C LYS A 106 10.24 -6.41 17.38
N ARG A 107 9.68 -6.47 18.59
CA ARG A 107 10.30 -6.02 19.85
C ARG A 107 10.69 -4.54 19.87
N VAL A 108 9.95 -3.70 19.14
CA VAL A 108 10.13 -2.24 19.11
C VAL A 108 9.20 -1.52 20.09
N ALA A 109 8.06 -2.13 20.43
CA ALA A 109 7.08 -1.59 21.37
C ALA A 109 6.65 -2.65 22.40
N ASP A 110 6.35 -2.20 23.62
CA ASP A 110 6.00 -3.10 24.74
C ASP A 110 4.51 -3.43 24.81
N GLY A 111 3.66 -2.49 24.38
CA GLY A 111 2.21 -2.62 24.40
C GLY A 111 1.62 -2.76 23.00
N THR A 112 0.41 -3.31 22.92
CA THR A 112 -0.38 -3.36 21.68
C THR A 112 -1.61 -2.45 21.73
N VAL A 113 -1.91 -1.81 22.85
CA VAL A 113 -3.15 -1.05 23.03
C VAL A 113 -3.14 0.22 22.17
N CYS A 114 -4.21 0.43 21.42
CA CYS A 114 -4.38 1.60 20.55
C CYS A 114 -4.19 2.91 21.32
N PRO A 115 -3.25 3.78 20.91
CA PRO A 115 -2.92 5.01 21.64
C PRO A 115 -4.05 6.05 21.54
N ARG A 116 -4.94 5.91 20.55
CA ARG A 116 -6.04 6.85 20.29
C ARG A 116 -7.24 6.62 21.21
N CYS A 117 -7.76 5.39 21.27
CA CYS A 117 -8.96 5.06 22.05
C CYS A 117 -8.66 4.32 23.37
N ARG A 118 -7.46 3.75 23.51
CA ARG A 118 -6.99 3.00 24.69
C ARG A 118 -7.83 1.76 25.06
N SER A 119 -8.64 1.23 24.14
CA SER A 119 -9.63 0.20 24.46
C SER A 119 -9.45 -1.13 23.73
N GLY A 120 -8.64 -1.20 22.67
CA GLY A 120 -8.38 -2.44 21.93
C GLY A 120 -6.96 -2.52 21.40
N GLU A 121 -6.57 -3.70 20.94
CA GLU A 121 -5.28 -3.94 20.29
C GLU A 121 -5.19 -3.22 18.94
N GLU A 122 -4.12 -2.47 18.73
CA GLU A 122 -3.81 -1.75 17.50
C GLU A 122 -3.22 -2.70 16.45
N ASP A 123 -4.13 -3.40 15.79
CA ASP A 123 -3.87 -4.05 14.52
C ASP A 123 -4.44 -3.22 13.36
N VAL A 124 -4.16 -3.65 12.12
CA VAL A 124 -4.60 -2.96 10.92
C VAL A 124 -6.13 -2.88 10.81
N SER A 125 -6.85 -3.95 11.16
CA SER A 125 -8.31 -3.97 11.13
C SER A 125 -8.88 -3.01 12.18
N TYR A 126 -8.30 -2.98 13.38
CA TYR A 126 -8.73 -2.13 14.46
C TYR A 126 -8.57 -0.66 14.11
N VAL A 127 -7.38 -0.26 13.62
CA VAL A 127 -7.10 1.14 13.25
C VAL A 127 -8.07 1.69 12.20
N PHE A 128 -8.46 0.88 11.22
CA PHE A 128 -9.33 1.33 10.12
C PHE A 128 -10.83 1.11 10.37
N ARG A 129 -11.23 0.20 11.28
CA ARG A 129 -12.64 -0.25 11.40
C ARG A 129 -13.18 -0.22 12.82
N PHE A 130 -12.47 -0.83 13.76
CA PHE A 130 -13.02 -1.14 15.08
C PHE A 130 -12.64 -0.13 16.16
N CYS A 131 -11.66 0.75 15.88
CA CYS A 131 -11.34 1.88 16.74
C CYS A 131 -12.55 2.83 16.79
N PRO A 132 -13.07 3.19 17.98
CA PRO A 132 -14.20 4.12 18.10
C PRO A 132 -13.99 5.43 17.33
N ALA A 133 -12.78 5.97 17.37
CA ALA A 133 -12.44 7.18 16.63
C ALA A 133 -12.42 6.98 15.10
N ALA A 134 -12.14 5.78 14.59
CA ALA A 134 -12.29 5.48 13.17
C ALA A 134 -13.77 5.37 12.78
N MET A 135 -14.58 4.71 13.63
CA MET A 135 -16.02 4.61 13.43
C MET A 135 -16.71 5.98 13.39
N GLU A 136 -16.31 6.90 14.28
CA GLU A 136 -16.79 8.29 14.28
C GLU A 136 -16.48 9.01 12.97
N ILE A 137 -15.26 8.87 12.44
CA ILE A 137 -14.88 9.47 11.15
C ILE A 137 -15.76 8.91 10.02
N TRP A 138 -15.97 7.60 9.97
CA TRP A 138 -16.84 6.98 8.97
C TRP A 138 -18.28 7.48 9.08
N GLN A 139 -18.79 7.70 10.30
CA GLN A 139 -20.11 8.26 10.52
C GLN A 139 -20.19 9.72 10.05
N MET A 140 -19.20 10.54 10.36
CA MET A 140 -19.15 11.95 9.94
C MET A 140 -19.09 12.11 8.41
N LEU A 141 -18.48 11.17 7.71
CA LEU A 141 -18.39 11.15 6.25
C LEU A 141 -19.61 10.50 5.55
N ASP A 142 -20.64 10.10 6.31
CA ASP A 142 -21.79 9.33 5.80
C ASP A 142 -21.40 8.00 5.12
N LEU A 143 -20.33 7.37 5.64
CA LEU A 143 -19.76 6.11 5.17
C LEU A 143 -19.89 5.00 6.20
N SER A 144 -20.83 5.08 7.15
CA SER A 144 -21.06 4.07 8.19
C SER A 144 -21.27 2.65 7.63
N TRP A 145 -21.73 2.54 6.38
CA TRP A 145 -21.92 1.27 5.66
C TRP A 145 -20.64 0.45 5.49
N VAL A 146 -19.44 1.04 5.66
CA VAL A 146 -18.16 0.33 5.58
C VAL A 146 -17.94 -0.66 6.73
N ASN A 147 -18.62 -0.50 7.86
CA ASN A 147 -18.42 -1.29 9.07
C ASN A 147 -19.19 -2.63 9.02
N ASN A 148 -18.75 -3.55 8.16
CA ASN A 148 -19.32 -4.89 8.06
C ASN A 148 -18.57 -5.88 8.98
N SER A 149 -19.14 -6.24 10.12
CA SER A 149 -18.53 -7.16 11.10
C SER A 149 -18.43 -8.61 10.62
N MET A 150 -19.10 -9.00 9.53
CA MET A 150 -19.03 -10.36 8.99
C MET A 150 -17.70 -10.63 8.28
N ILE A 151 -16.97 -9.59 7.86
CA ILE A 151 -15.71 -9.74 7.13
C ILE A 151 -14.52 -9.61 8.11
N GLN A 152 -13.87 -10.72 8.41
CA GLN A 152 -12.75 -10.75 9.38
C GLN A 152 -11.43 -10.27 8.76
N SER A 153 -11.13 -10.75 7.55
CA SER A 153 -9.92 -10.38 6.82
C SER A 153 -9.95 -8.90 6.40
N PHE A 154 -8.89 -8.17 6.73
CA PHE A 154 -8.72 -6.78 6.28
C PHE A 154 -8.78 -6.67 4.76
N TRP A 155 -8.15 -7.60 4.04
CA TRP A 155 -8.12 -7.61 2.57
C TRP A 155 -9.50 -7.82 1.96
N ASP A 156 -10.28 -8.76 2.50
CA ASP A 156 -11.61 -9.04 2.00
C ASP A 156 -12.55 -7.86 2.27
N TRP A 157 -12.38 -7.19 3.42
CA TRP A 157 -13.13 -6.00 3.78
C TRP A 157 -12.80 -4.85 2.82
N LEU A 158 -11.51 -4.62 2.57
CA LEU A 158 -11.05 -3.57 1.68
C LEU A 158 -11.55 -3.80 0.24
N THR A 159 -11.41 -5.03 -0.25
CA THR A 159 -11.92 -5.43 -1.57
C THR A 159 -13.43 -5.23 -1.66
N TRP A 160 -14.17 -5.58 -0.61
CA TRP A 160 -15.61 -5.41 -0.54
C TRP A 160 -16.04 -3.93 -0.58
N ILE A 161 -15.37 -3.06 0.19
CA ILE A 161 -15.61 -1.60 0.14
C ILE A 161 -15.45 -1.11 -1.28
N PHE A 162 -14.32 -1.44 -1.87
CA PHE A 162 -13.91 -0.92 -3.15
C PHE A 162 -14.81 -1.39 -4.29
N LYS A 163 -15.21 -2.66 -4.28
CA LYS A 163 -16.25 -3.17 -5.18
C LYS A 163 -17.56 -2.40 -4.98
N ARG A 164 -17.98 -2.16 -3.74
CA ARG A 164 -19.25 -1.50 -3.44
C ARG A 164 -19.25 0.00 -3.77
N SER A 165 -18.12 0.68 -3.63
CA SER A 165 -17.96 2.09 -3.98
C SER A 165 -17.99 2.31 -5.49
N THR A 166 -17.44 1.38 -6.29
CA THR A 166 -17.51 1.47 -7.77
C THR A 166 -18.94 1.34 -8.30
N TYR A 167 -19.87 0.73 -7.55
CA TYR A 167 -21.28 0.66 -7.93
C TYR A 167 -22.10 1.90 -7.52
N LYS A 168 -21.58 2.77 -6.63
CA LYS A 168 -22.29 3.96 -6.16
C LYS A 168 -21.91 5.26 -6.89
N GLN A 169 -20.97 5.21 -7.84
CA GLN A 169 -20.53 6.36 -8.65
C GLN A 169 -21.11 6.37 -10.08
N CYS A 170 -22.16 5.57 -10.35
CA CYS A 170 -22.97 5.66 -11.57
C CYS A 170 -24.38 6.12 -11.24
#